data_AF-G3Y038-F1
#
_entry.id   AF-G3Y038-F1
#
_cell.length_a   1.000
_cell.length_b   1.000
_cell.length_c   1.000
_cell.angle_alpha   90.00
_cell.angle_beta   90.00
_cell.angle_gamma   90.00
#
_symmetry.space_group_name_H-M   'P 1'
#
loop_
_entity.id
_entity.type
_entity.pdbx_description
1 polymer ?
#
loop_
_entity_poly.entity_id
_entity_poly.type
_entity_poly.pdbx_seq_one_letter_code
_entity_poly.pdbx_strand_id
1 'polypeptide(L)'
;MDHLRDSLLSSLPRDGPSTAAIDHARRDQEDTRQAIAQGETQEVRDIAFSNRTWVVTSRYCDIGDGVDSLEGHIHSLWYMYYELGRNISSESPEHEGLVLDILRIQGMGPLTRPARGVNGIDIARTVDGTLWNDLPFLVGDMTNFWINHSASMSGTHRLNFATFLAKLASTRAAKDRMCQVALLIFRTLLESPVQLHSGKESDEEDVNRSTKQLEVFHLLPSAVVWLKTANHNLLLLSEVYWNDCPSYISKAGEMFVESDLGQRSPMGFSPWRYMFWLRRLHEIRDEAKEADEKALEELAADGIQYMVNTIKERNSEVLRAYKNGGDGLHKDKFLSCLKALARVEE
;
A
#
# COMPACT_ATOMS: atom_id res chain seq x y z
N MET A 1 10.12 -16.25 -20.32
CA MET A 1 8.71 -16.54 -20.01
C MET A 1 8.01 -15.34 -19.36
N ASP A 2 8.74 -14.41 -18.74
CA ASP A 2 8.16 -13.20 -18.11
C ASP A 2 7.52 -12.22 -19.11
N HIS A 3 8.12 -12.04 -20.31
CA HIS A 3 7.56 -11.18 -21.36
C HIS A 3 6.21 -11.64 -21.93
N LEU A 4 5.85 -12.92 -21.78
CA LEU A 4 4.56 -13.45 -22.25
C LEU A 4 3.42 -13.17 -21.26
N ARG A 5 3.72 -13.01 -19.96
CA ARG A 5 2.72 -12.63 -18.95
C ARG A 5 2.33 -11.16 -19.07
N ASP A 6 3.31 -10.27 -19.28
CA ASP A 6 3.05 -8.83 -19.48
C ASP A 6 2.26 -8.58 -20.77
N SER A 7 2.47 -9.38 -21.82
CA SER A 7 1.76 -9.26 -23.10
C SER A 7 0.32 -9.81 -23.09
N LEU A 8 -0.04 -10.64 -22.10
CA LEU A 8 -1.42 -11.11 -21.92
C LEU A 8 -2.24 -10.17 -21.01
N LEU A 9 -1.56 -9.25 -20.33
CA LEU A 9 -2.14 -8.17 -19.51
C LEU A 9 -2.20 -6.83 -20.26
N SER A 10 -1.59 -6.72 -21.46
CA SER A 10 -1.72 -5.51 -22.28
C SER A 10 -3.10 -5.48 -22.93
N SER A 11 -3.94 -4.56 -22.47
CA SER A 11 -5.20 -4.20 -23.12
C SER A 11 -4.95 -3.80 -24.58
N LEU A 12 -5.92 -4.13 -25.45
CA LEU A 12 -6.02 -3.59 -26.81
C LEU A 12 -5.86 -2.06 -26.78
N PRO A 13 -5.36 -1.42 -27.86
CA PRO A 13 -5.18 0.03 -27.88
C PRO A 13 -6.54 0.68 -27.64
N ARG A 14 -6.70 1.24 -26.44
CA ARG A 14 -7.89 1.99 -26.03
C ARG A 14 -7.78 3.35 -26.68
N ASP A 15 -8.87 3.84 -27.28
CA ASP A 15 -8.91 5.23 -27.72
C ASP A 15 -8.57 6.12 -26.52
N GLY A 16 -7.53 6.94 -26.69
CA GLY A 16 -7.05 7.82 -25.62
C GLY A 16 -8.16 8.76 -25.16
N PRO A 17 -8.20 9.14 -23.87
CA PRO A 17 -9.19 10.07 -23.37
C PRO A 17 -9.15 11.38 -24.17
N SER A 18 -10.34 11.91 -24.50
CA SER A 18 -10.44 13.17 -25.26
C SER A 18 -9.85 14.34 -24.46
N THR A 19 -9.36 15.38 -25.15
CA THR A 19 -8.82 16.58 -24.50
C THR A 19 -9.80 17.20 -23.50
N ALA A 20 -11.09 17.19 -23.82
CA ALA A 20 -12.14 17.70 -22.93
C ALA A 20 -12.27 16.88 -21.63
N ALA A 21 -12.12 15.55 -21.71
CA ALA A 21 -12.15 14.67 -20.54
C ALA A 21 -10.92 14.89 -19.64
N ILE A 22 -9.74 15.08 -20.25
CA ILE A 22 -8.50 15.41 -19.53
C ILE A 22 -8.64 16.75 -18.80
N ASP A 23 -9.15 17.78 -19.48
CA ASP A 23 -9.36 19.10 -18.87
C ASP A 23 -10.37 19.08 -17.73
N HIS A 24 -11.43 18.27 -17.86
CA HIS A 24 -12.40 18.08 -16.77
C HIS A 24 -11.76 17.40 -15.56
N ALA A 25 -11.02 16.30 -15.77
CA ALA A 25 -10.34 15.59 -14.68
C ALA A 25 -9.34 16.51 -13.96
N ARG A 26 -8.58 17.33 -14.71
CA ARG A 26 -7.63 18.27 -14.13
C ARG A 26 -8.32 19.33 -13.27
N ARG A 27 -9.45 19.88 -13.72
CA ARG A 27 -10.25 20.84 -12.94
C ARG A 27 -10.79 20.20 -11.67
N ASP A 28 -11.38 19.01 -11.78
CA ASP A 28 -11.94 18.29 -10.63
C ASP A 28 -10.89 17.98 -9.54
N GLN A 29 -9.67 17.60 -9.95
CA GLN A 29 -8.56 17.42 -9.02
C GLN A 29 -8.13 18.73 -8.36
N GLU A 30 -8.10 19.83 -9.12
CA GLU A 30 -7.75 21.14 -8.60
C GLU A 30 -8.79 21.64 -7.60
N ASP A 31 -10.08 21.52 -7.92
CA ASP A 31 -11.18 21.88 -7.03
C ASP A 31 -11.10 21.09 -5.71
N THR A 32 -10.79 19.79 -5.79
CA THR A 32 -10.56 18.94 -4.61
C THR A 32 -9.41 19.45 -3.75
N ARG A 33 -8.25 19.78 -4.37
CA ARG A 33 -7.09 20.32 -3.64
C ARG A 33 -7.41 21.65 -2.96
N GLN A 34 -8.15 22.52 -3.65
CA GLN A 34 -8.53 23.83 -3.10
C GLN A 34 -9.47 23.70 -1.90
N ALA A 35 -10.47 22.83 -1.97
CA ALA A 35 -11.38 22.56 -0.85
C ALA A 35 -10.62 22.02 0.37
N ILE A 36 -9.69 21.07 0.15
CA ILE A 36 -8.83 20.56 1.23
C ILE A 36 -7.94 21.65 1.83
N ALA A 37 -7.33 22.50 1.01
CA ALA A 37 -6.52 23.63 1.47
C ALA A 37 -7.34 24.66 2.29
N GLN A 38 -8.65 24.74 2.05
CA GLN A 38 -9.60 25.56 2.82
C GLN A 38 -10.09 24.87 4.11
N GLY A 39 -9.71 23.61 4.35
CA GLY A 39 -10.11 22.83 5.52
C GLY A 39 -11.45 22.10 5.35
N GLU A 40 -12.02 22.06 4.14
CA GLU A 40 -13.34 21.50 3.82
C GLU A 40 -13.31 19.97 3.68
N THR A 41 -12.54 19.30 4.54
CA THR A 41 -12.32 17.84 4.49
C THR A 41 -13.62 17.03 4.60
N GLN A 42 -14.56 17.47 5.43
CA GLN A 42 -15.86 16.81 5.57
C GLN A 42 -16.71 16.94 4.30
N GLU A 43 -16.71 18.10 3.65
CA GLU A 43 -17.46 18.32 2.41
C GLU A 43 -16.88 17.48 1.26
N VAL A 44 -15.55 17.45 1.13
CA VAL A 44 -14.88 16.58 0.14
C VAL A 44 -15.21 15.11 0.39
N ARG A 45 -15.24 14.67 1.65
CA ARG A 45 -15.64 13.30 2.02
C ARG A 45 -17.10 13.02 1.65
N ASP A 46 -18.01 13.95 1.91
CA ASP A 46 -19.42 13.81 1.56
C ASP A 46 -19.64 13.79 0.04
N ILE A 47 -18.89 14.59 -0.71
CA ILE A 47 -18.88 14.56 -2.18
C ILE A 47 -18.36 13.21 -2.69
N ALA A 48 -17.24 12.72 -2.15
CA ALA A 48 -16.67 11.43 -2.52
C ALA A 48 -17.67 10.29 -2.26
N PHE A 49 -18.12 10.14 -1.01
CA PHE A 49 -18.99 9.03 -0.65
C PHE A 49 -20.39 9.14 -1.24
N SER A 50 -21.05 10.30 -1.11
CA SER A 50 -22.45 10.45 -1.50
C SER A 50 -22.61 10.81 -2.97
N ASN A 51 -21.92 11.85 -3.46
CA ASN A 51 -22.13 12.34 -4.82
C ASN A 51 -21.47 11.45 -5.87
N ARG A 52 -20.16 11.21 -5.78
CA ARG A 52 -19.40 10.49 -6.81
C ARG A 52 -19.83 9.03 -6.91
N THR A 53 -20.01 8.34 -5.78
CA THR A 53 -20.55 6.98 -5.76
C THR A 53 -21.96 6.92 -6.37
N TRP A 54 -22.84 7.86 -6.02
CA TRP A 54 -24.20 7.92 -6.59
C TRP A 54 -24.18 8.19 -8.09
N VAL A 55 -23.36 9.13 -8.57
CA VAL A 55 -23.22 9.45 -10.00
C VAL A 55 -22.82 8.20 -10.78
N VAL A 56 -21.77 7.48 -10.35
CA VAL A 56 -21.36 6.24 -11.02
C VAL A 56 -22.48 5.20 -11.00
N THR A 57 -23.15 5.05 -9.85
CA THR A 57 -24.24 4.07 -9.68
C THR A 57 -25.44 4.37 -10.57
N SER A 58 -25.98 5.59 -10.50
CA SER A 58 -27.19 5.97 -11.24
C SER A 58 -26.93 6.03 -12.74
N ARG A 59 -25.76 6.51 -13.17
CA ARG A 59 -25.41 6.53 -14.61
C ARG A 59 -25.37 5.12 -15.21
N TYR A 60 -24.82 4.15 -14.49
CA TYR A 60 -24.82 2.76 -14.97
C TYR A 60 -26.22 2.12 -14.92
N CYS A 61 -26.87 2.18 -13.76
CA CYS A 61 -28.09 1.43 -13.46
C CYS A 61 -29.34 2.06 -14.09
N ASP A 62 -29.48 3.37 -14.01
CA ASP A 62 -30.71 4.09 -14.37
C ASP A 62 -30.63 4.69 -15.78
N ILE A 63 -29.50 5.30 -16.12
CA ILE A 63 -29.31 5.96 -17.42
C ILE A 63 -28.88 4.97 -18.50
N GLY A 64 -28.10 3.95 -18.12
CA GLY A 64 -27.63 2.91 -19.04
C GLY A 64 -26.30 3.22 -19.72
N ASP A 65 -25.48 4.09 -19.13
CA ASP A 65 -24.15 4.44 -19.63
C ASP A 65 -23.22 3.22 -19.69
N GLY A 66 -22.23 3.26 -20.59
CA GLY A 66 -21.18 2.24 -20.67
C GLY A 66 -20.21 2.35 -19.50
N VAL A 67 -19.53 1.26 -19.15
CA VAL A 67 -18.53 1.27 -18.07
C VAL A 67 -17.36 2.21 -18.42
N ASP A 68 -16.96 2.27 -19.69
CA ASP A 68 -15.87 3.16 -20.14
C ASP A 68 -16.14 4.64 -19.87
N SER A 69 -17.40 5.09 -19.97
CA SER A 69 -17.75 6.49 -19.68
C SER A 69 -17.72 6.84 -18.19
N LEU A 70 -17.67 5.85 -17.30
CA LEU A 70 -17.68 6.04 -15.85
C LEU A 70 -16.27 6.11 -15.25
N GLU A 71 -15.26 5.68 -16.00
CA GLU A 71 -13.87 5.58 -15.54
C GLU A 71 -13.34 6.89 -14.94
N GLY A 72 -13.56 8.02 -15.61
CA GLY A 72 -13.14 9.32 -15.10
C GLY A 72 -13.77 9.68 -13.75
N HIS A 73 -15.02 9.27 -13.51
CA HIS A 73 -15.68 9.48 -12.21
C HIS A 73 -15.13 8.57 -11.11
N ILE A 74 -14.69 7.36 -11.46
CA ILE A 74 -14.11 6.41 -10.50
C ILE A 74 -12.70 6.87 -10.10
N HIS A 75 -11.88 7.32 -11.05
CA HIS A 75 -10.57 7.91 -10.73
C HIS A 75 -10.70 9.20 -9.91
N SER A 76 -11.69 10.05 -10.23
CA SER A 76 -12.04 11.23 -9.43
C SER A 76 -12.37 10.86 -7.98
N LEU A 77 -13.20 9.83 -7.78
CA LEU A 77 -13.53 9.29 -6.45
C LEU A 77 -12.28 8.86 -5.68
N TRP A 78 -11.39 8.07 -6.29
CA TRP A 78 -10.15 7.63 -5.63
C TRP A 78 -9.16 8.76 -5.37
N TYR A 79 -9.11 9.76 -6.25
CA TYR A 79 -8.31 10.96 -6.03
C TYR A 79 -8.79 11.74 -4.80
N MET A 80 -10.11 11.87 -4.58
CA MET A 80 -10.64 12.52 -3.38
C MET A 80 -10.23 11.78 -2.10
N TYR A 81 -10.31 10.44 -2.08
CA TYR A 81 -9.83 9.66 -0.93
C TYR A 81 -8.32 9.75 -0.72
N TYR A 82 -7.53 9.89 -1.80
CA TYR A 82 -6.10 10.14 -1.71
C TYR A 82 -5.80 11.48 -1.04
N GLU A 83 -6.44 12.57 -1.49
CA GLU A 83 -6.25 13.89 -0.89
C GLU A 83 -6.72 13.94 0.57
N LEU A 84 -7.85 13.30 0.90
CA LEU A 84 -8.29 13.14 2.29
C LEU A 84 -7.27 12.33 3.11
N GLY A 85 -6.81 11.19 2.59
CA GLY A 85 -5.92 10.27 3.30
C GLY A 85 -4.54 10.87 3.62
N ARG A 86 -4.02 11.78 2.78
CA ARG A 86 -2.74 12.46 3.05
C ARG A 86 -2.89 13.70 3.96
N ASN A 87 -4.05 14.38 3.94
CA ASN A 87 -4.23 15.64 4.68
C ASN A 87 -4.87 15.46 6.07
N ILE A 88 -5.63 14.39 6.30
CA ILE A 88 -6.15 14.07 7.64
C ILE A 88 -5.03 13.47 8.49
N SER A 89 -4.87 13.95 9.72
CA SER A 89 -3.85 13.45 10.66
C SER A 89 -3.96 11.94 10.89
N SER A 90 -2.82 11.25 10.90
CA SER A 90 -2.71 9.82 11.21
C SER A 90 -3.24 9.44 12.60
N GLU A 91 -3.27 10.40 13.53
CA GLU A 91 -3.81 10.23 14.89
C GLU A 91 -5.33 10.44 14.95
N SER A 92 -5.92 10.95 13.86
CA SER A 92 -7.33 11.30 13.78
C SER A 92 -8.20 10.05 13.57
N PRO A 93 -9.29 9.85 14.34
CA PRO A 93 -10.24 8.76 14.12
C PRO A 93 -11.02 8.89 12.78
N GLU A 94 -10.93 10.03 12.11
CA GLU A 94 -11.53 10.30 10.81
C GLU A 94 -10.98 9.38 9.70
N HIS A 95 -9.76 8.86 9.86
CA HIS A 95 -9.18 7.84 8.96
C HIS A 95 -10.04 6.58 8.87
N GLU A 96 -10.56 6.12 10.01
CA GLU A 96 -11.47 4.97 10.09
C GLU A 96 -12.77 5.26 9.31
N GLY A 97 -13.20 6.52 9.31
CA GLY A 97 -14.32 6.99 8.49
C GLY A 97 -14.08 6.78 7.01
N LEU A 98 -12.91 7.20 6.49
CA LEU A 98 -12.56 7.01 5.08
C LEU A 98 -12.56 5.53 4.68
N VAL A 99 -11.97 4.67 5.52
CA VAL A 99 -11.93 3.22 5.28
C VAL A 99 -13.33 2.62 5.30
N LEU A 100 -14.17 3.02 6.25
CA LEU A 100 -15.55 2.54 6.34
C LEU A 100 -16.38 2.96 5.12
N ASP A 101 -16.16 4.14 4.57
CA ASP A 101 -16.85 4.59 3.36
C ASP A 101 -16.49 3.69 2.16
N ILE A 102 -15.20 3.38 1.97
CA ILE A 102 -14.75 2.47 0.91
C ILE A 102 -15.32 1.06 1.10
N LEU A 103 -15.35 0.55 2.34
CA LEU A 103 -15.98 -0.73 2.64
C LEU A 103 -17.49 -0.72 2.38
N ARG A 104 -18.17 0.39 2.63
CA ARG A 104 -19.60 0.56 2.30
C ARG A 104 -19.81 0.60 0.80
N ILE A 105 -18.96 1.29 0.05
CA ILE A 105 -18.98 1.27 -1.42
C ILE A 105 -18.83 -0.19 -1.90
N GLN A 106 -17.84 -0.92 -1.37
CA GLN A 106 -17.67 -2.34 -1.70
C GLN A 106 -18.90 -3.18 -1.34
N GLY A 107 -19.49 -2.92 -0.18
CA GLY A 107 -20.68 -3.58 0.35
C GLY A 107 -21.96 -3.31 -0.45
N MET A 108 -21.98 -2.34 -1.37
CA MET A 108 -23.07 -2.18 -2.35
C MET A 108 -23.15 -3.38 -3.30
N GLY A 109 -22.05 -4.13 -3.45
CA GLY A 109 -21.96 -5.28 -4.34
C GLY A 109 -21.91 -4.89 -5.82
N PRO A 110 -21.94 -5.88 -6.72
CA PRO A 110 -21.88 -5.65 -8.16
C PRO A 110 -22.98 -4.71 -8.65
N LEU A 111 -22.61 -3.66 -9.39
CA LEU A 111 -23.63 -2.89 -10.12
C LEU A 111 -24.22 -3.71 -11.26
N THR A 112 -25.54 -3.71 -11.32
CA THR A 112 -26.30 -4.51 -12.28
C THR A 112 -27.43 -3.70 -12.90
N ARG A 113 -27.82 -4.07 -14.13
CA ARG A 113 -28.99 -3.52 -14.80
C ARG A 113 -29.68 -4.57 -15.67
N PRO A 114 -30.95 -4.38 -16.06
CA PRO A 114 -31.59 -5.23 -17.04
C PRO A 114 -30.80 -5.22 -18.36
N ALA A 115 -30.48 -6.40 -18.89
CA ALA A 115 -29.85 -6.52 -20.20
C ALA A 115 -30.81 -6.03 -21.30
N ARG A 116 -30.26 -5.55 -22.42
CA ARG A 116 -31.06 -5.10 -23.59
C ARG A 116 -31.84 -6.24 -24.29
N GLY A 117 -31.76 -7.48 -23.81
CA GLY A 117 -32.38 -8.68 -24.38
C GLY A 117 -33.56 -9.23 -23.56
N VAL A 118 -34.14 -10.35 -24.03
CA VAL A 118 -35.45 -10.84 -23.54
C VAL A 118 -35.40 -11.36 -22.09
N ASN A 119 -34.25 -11.79 -21.58
CA ASN A 119 -34.03 -12.13 -20.16
C ASN A 119 -32.53 -12.12 -19.86
N GLY A 120 -32.04 -11.12 -19.10
CA GLY A 120 -30.64 -11.07 -18.70
C GLY A 120 -30.35 -9.91 -17.75
N ILE A 121 -29.24 -10.03 -17.02
CA ILE A 121 -28.70 -8.97 -16.15
C ILE A 121 -27.30 -8.64 -16.67
N ASP A 122 -27.09 -7.39 -17.05
CA ASP A 122 -25.77 -6.86 -17.34
C ASP A 122 -25.09 -6.49 -16.02
N ILE A 123 -23.82 -6.84 -15.88
CA ILE A 123 -22.99 -6.52 -14.72
C ILE A 123 -21.89 -5.56 -15.16
N ALA A 124 -21.70 -4.47 -14.43
CA ALA A 124 -20.65 -3.50 -14.68
C ALA A 124 -19.27 -4.14 -14.42
N ARG A 125 -18.50 -4.38 -15.48
CA ARG A 125 -17.14 -4.94 -15.39
C ARG A 125 -16.15 -4.02 -16.10
N THR A 126 -15.06 -3.72 -15.43
CA THR A 126 -13.86 -3.13 -16.00
C THR A 126 -12.81 -4.22 -16.21
N VAL A 127 -11.65 -3.85 -16.77
CA VAL A 127 -10.47 -4.74 -16.83
C VAL A 127 -9.94 -5.12 -15.44
N ASP A 128 -10.23 -4.30 -14.43
CA ASP A 128 -9.75 -4.47 -13.05
C ASP A 128 -10.76 -5.19 -12.13
N GLY A 129 -11.95 -5.50 -12.65
CA GLY A 129 -12.95 -6.30 -11.94
C GLY A 129 -14.37 -5.75 -12.03
N THR A 130 -15.22 -6.28 -11.16
CA THR A 130 -16.64 -5.94 -11.07
C THR A 130 -16.82 -4.66 -10.27
N LEU A 131 -17.57 -3.70 -10.82
CA LEU A 131 -17.73 -2.40 -10.19
C LEU A 131 -18.42 -2.50 -8.83
N TRP A 132 -17.87 -1.72 -7.89
CA TRP A 132 -18.05 -1.75 -6.44
C TRP A 132 -17.55 -3.01 -5.75
N ASN A 133 -17.90 -4.21 -6.20
CA ASN A 133 -17.43 -5.44 -5.54
C ASN A 133 -15.89 -5.57 -5.48
N ASP A 134 -15.22 -5.31 -6.59
CA ASP A 134 -13.76 -5.45 -6.70
C ASP A 134 -13.02 -4.11 -6.59
N LEU A 135 -13.76 -3.00 -6.40
CA LEU A 135 -13.22 -1.63 -6.30
C LEU A 135 -12.20 -1.32 -7.43
N PRO A 136 -12.63 -1.36 -8.71
CA PRO A 136 -11.73 -1.18 -9.83
C PRO A 136 -10.97 0.15 -9.74
N PHE A 137 -9.72 0.15 -10.22
CA PHE A 137 -8.77 1.27 -10.17
C PHE A 137 -8.24 1.68 -8.79
N LEU A 138 -8.93 1.37 -7.67
CA LEU A 138 -8.54 1.84 -6.33
C LEU A 138 -7.08 1.51 -5.99
N VAL A 139 -6.71 0.23 -6.12
CA VAL A 139 -5.34 -0.22 -5.79
C VAL A 139 -4.32 0.37 -6.76
N GLY A 140 -4.66 0.44 -8.06
CA GLY A 140 -3.81 1.01 -9.09
C GLY A 140 -3.51 2.49 -8.82
N ASP A 141 -4.56 3.27 -8.58
CA ASP A 141 -4.48 4.70 -8.29
C ASP A 141 -3.69 4.97 -7.00
N MET A 142 -4.04 4.32 -5.88
CA MET A 142 -3.33 4.53 -4.61
C MET A 142 -1.84 4.19 -4.71
N THR A 143 -1.51 3.14 -5.48
CA THR A 143 -0.12 2.76 -5.73
C THR A 143 0.59 3.78 -6.60
N ASN A 144 -0.06 4.27 -7.66
CA ASN A 144 0.49 5.31 -8.52
C ASN A 144 0.69 6.61 -7.75
N PHE A 145 -0.26 7.00 -6.90
CA PHE A 145 -0.12 8.17 -6.03
C PHE A 145 1.06 8.03 -5.08
N TRP A 146 1.27 6.85 -4.49
CA TRP A 146 2.46 6.60 -3.67
C TRP A 146 3.74 6.72 -4.51
N ILE A 147 3.86 5.99 -5.62
CA ILE A 147 5.06 5.99 -6.48
C ILE A 147 5.43 7.39 -6.94
N ASN A 148 4.44 8.18 -7.36
CA ASN A 148 4.67 9.48 -7.99
C ASN A 148 4.85 10.63 -6.99
N HIS A 149 4.28 10.54 -5.79
CA HIS A 149 4.24 11.68 -4.86
C HIS A 149 4.87 11.41 -3.49
N SER A 150 5.14 10.16 -3.09
CA SER A 150 5.67 9.89 -1.76
C SER A 150 7.00 10.60 -1.50
N ALA A 151 7.85 10.73 -2.53
CA ALA A 151 9.12 11.41 -2.40
C ALA A 151 8.95 12.92 -2.16
N SER A 152 7.99 13.56 -2.83
CA SER A 152 7.77 15.00 -2.73
C SER A 152 6.90 15.42 -1.54
N MET A 153 6.15 14.50 -0.94
CA MET A 153 5.35 14.75 0.26
C MET A 153 6.24 15.12 1.46
N SER A 154 5.68 15.89 2.37
CA SER A 154 6.23 16.07 3.71
C SER A 154 6.16 14.76 4.50
N GLY A 155 6.93 14.67 5.59
CA GLY A 155 6.88 13.52 6.50
C GLY A 155 5.47 13.26 7.04
N THR A 156 4.76 14.33 7.39
CA THR A 156 3.38 14.28 7.87
C THR A 156 2.44 13.72 6.80
N HIS A 157 2.49 14.23 5.57
CA HIS A 157 1.63 13.74 4.48
C HIS A 157 1.94 12.28 4.11
N ARG A 158 3.22 11.89 4.09
CA ARG A 158 3.62 10.49 3.89
C ARG A 158 3.04 9.60 4.98
N LEU A 159 3.20 9.97 6.26
CA LEU A 159 2.70 9.19 7.39
C LEU A 159 1.18 9.06 7.39
N ASN A 160 0.48 10.17 7.15
CA ASN A 160 -0.98 10.18 7.03
C ASN A 160 -1.43 9.22 5.92
N PHE A 161 -0.87 9.37 4.72
CA PHE A 161 -1.25 8.52 3.60
C PHE A 161 -0.92 7.04 3.84
N ALA A 162 0.26 6.74 4.39
CA ALA A 162 0.63 5.38 4.78
C ALA A 162 -0.33 4.80 5.82
N THR A 163 -0.79 5.60 6.78
CA THR A 163 -1.77 5.19 7.80
C THR A 163 -3.10 4.84 7.17
N PHE A 164 -3.62 5.68 6.28
CA PHE A 164 -4.86 5.43 5.54
C PHE A 164 -4.77 4.12 4.76
N LEU A 165 -3.70 3.94 3.98
CA LEU A 165 -3.52 2.74 3.17
C LEU A 165 -3.31 1.47 4.01
N ALA A 166 -2.59 1.56 5.12
CA ALA A 166 -2.40 0.44 6.04
C ALA A 166 -3.72 0.03 6.72
N LYS A 167 -4.53 1.00 7.15
CA LYS A 167 -5.88 0.74 7.69
C LYS A 167 -6.79 0.13 6.62
N LEU A 168 -6.75 0.61 5.39
CA LEU A 168 -7.53 0.03 4.30
C LEU A 168 -7.07 -1.41 3.99
N ALA A 169 -5.76 -1.64 3.91
CA ALA A 169 -5.20 -2.96 3.67
C ALA A 169 -5.51 -3.96 4.79
N SER A 170 -5.62 -3.53 6.05
CA SER A 170 -5.95 -4.42 7.17
C SER A 170 -7.36 -5.03 7.03
N THR A 171 -8.27 -4.33 6.35
CA THR A 171 -9.65 -4.78 6.08
C THR A 171 -9.78 -5.72 4.87
N ARG A 172 -8.71 -5.89 4.09
CA ARG A 172 -8.71 -6.64 2.81
C ARG A 172 -9.71 -6.11 1.77
N ALA A 173 -10.01 -4.81 1.84
CA ALA A 173 -10.69 -4.11 0.76
C ALA A 173 -9.86 -4.23 -0.54
N ALA A 174 -10.52 -4.57 -1.64
CA ALA A 174 -9.84 -4.96 -2.89
C ALA A 174 -8.86 -6.15 -2.73
N LYS A 175 -9.23 -7.12 -1.87
CA LYS A 175 -8.43 -8.31 -1.52
C LYS A 175 -7.11 -7.90 -0.85
N ASP A 176 -6.03 -8.60 -1.14
CA ASP A 176 -4.71 -8.35 -0.52
C ASP A 176 -3.83 -7.38 -1.34
N ARG A 177 -4.32 -6.88 -2.48
CA ARG A 177 -3.50 -6.11 -3.43
C ARG A 177 -3.05 -4.75 -2.89
N MET A 178 -3.76 -4.16 -1.92
CA MET A 178 -3.33 -2.91 -1.28
C MET A 178 -1.98 -3.06 -0.55
N CYS A 179 -1.63 -4.27 -0.08
CA CYS A 179 -0.32 -4.55 0.52
C CYS A 179 0.86 -4.36 -0.44
N GLN A 180 0.62 -4.19 -1.75
CA GLN A 180 1.69 -3.88 -2.70
C GLN A 180 2.36 -2.53 -2.40
N VAL A 181 1.64 -1.56 -1.81
CA VAL A 181 2.24 -0.29 -1.36
C VAL A 181 3.22 -0.52 -0.22
N ALA A 182 2.90 -1.43 0.71
CA ALA A 182 3.82 -1.85 1.76
C ALA A 182 5.12 -2.40 1.15
N LEU A 183 5.03 -3.28 0.14
CA LEU A 183 6.22 -3.83 -0.53
C LEU A 183 7.11 -2.74 -1.11
N LEU A 184 6.53 -1.67 -1.66
CA LEU A 184 7.30 -0.52 -2.18
C LEU A 184 8.03 0.22 -1.04
N ILE A 185 7.35 0.46 0.07
CA ILE A 185 7.92 1.13 1.26
C ILE A 185 9.07 0.30 1.83
N PHE A 186 8.83 -0.98 2.12
CA PHE A 186 9.82 -1.87 2.71
C PHE A 186 10.98 -2.15 1.76
N ARG A 187 10.74 -2.24 0.45
CA ARG A 187 11.83 -2.36 -0.52
C ARG A 187 12.75 -1.15 -0.48
N THR A 188 12.19 0.05 -0.52
CA THR A 188 13.01 1.28 -0.47
C THR A 188 13.74 1.36 0.86
N LEU A 189 13.04 1.22 2.00
CA LEU A 189 13.62 1.40 3.33
C LEU A 189 14.56 0.26 3.78
N LEU A 190 14.17 -1.00 3.56
CA LEU A 190 14.83 -2.15 4.18
C LEU A 190 15.67 -2.97 3.18
N GLU A 191 15.42 -2.86 1.88
CA GLU A 191 16.09 -3.69 0.87
C GLU A 191 16.99 -2.88 -0.08
N SER A 192 17.10 -1.58 0.14
CA SER A 192 17.98 -0.69 -0.63
C SER A 192 19.00 -0.02 0.29
N PRO A 193 20.16 0.41 -0.23
CA PRO A 193 21.12 1.19 0.54
C PRO A 193 20.53 2.56 0.87
N VAL A 194 19.93 2.70 2.06
CA VAL A 194 19.35 3.96 2.54
C VAL A 194 20.21 4.47 3.69
N GLN A 195 20.55 5.75 3.65
CA GLN A 195 21.37 6.36 4.68
C GLN A 195 20.56 6.68 5.92
N LEU A 196 21.19 6.50 7.08
CA LEU A 196 20.75 7.01 8.36
C LEU A 196 21.37 8.41 8.55
N HIS A 197 20.98 9.40 7.75
CA HIS A 197 21.37 10.79 8.01
C HIS A 197 20.31 11.44 8.90
N SER A 198 20.73 12.12 9.96
CA SER A 198 19.84 12.92 10.81
C SER A 198 19.95 14.40 10.50
N GLY A 199 20.16 14.71 9.21
CA GLY A 199 20.25 16.07 8.75
C GLY A 199 19.11 16.87 9.36
N LYS A 200 19.42 18.04 9.93
CA LYS A 200 18.44 19.04 10.40
C LYS A 200 17.60 19.61 9.24
N GLU A 201 17.49 18.88 8.15
CA GLU A 201 16.68 19.20 7.00
C GLU A 201 15.22 18.98 7.37
N SER A 202 14.45 20.03 7.14
CA SER A 202 13.02 20.01 7.35
C SER A 202 12.39 18.99 6.41
N ASP A 203 11.59 18.05 6.92
CA ASP A 203 10.84 17.10 6.10
C ASP A 203 9.56 17.72 5.53
N GLU A 204 9.71 18.91 4.96
CA GLU A 204 8.63 19.64 4.30
C GLU A 204 8.37 19.10 2.89
N GLU A 205 7.27 19.53 2.29
CA GLU A 205 7.01 19.21 0.90
C GLU A 205 8.09 19.78 -0.03
N ASP A 206 8.61 18.94 -0.92
CA ASP A 206 9.60 19.33 -1.93
C ASP A 206 9.31 18.62 -3.25
N VAL A 207 8.76 19.36 -4.21
CA VAL A 207 8.38 18.85 -5.53
C VAL A 207 9.60 18.30 -6.31
N ASN A 208 10.82 18.71 -5.96
CA ASN A 208 12.04 18.25 -6.62
C ASN A 208 12.67 17.02 -5.96
N ARG A 209 12.14 16.57 -4.80
CA ARG A 209 12.69 15.41 -4.09
C ARG A 209 12.36 14.12 -4.82
N SER A 210 13.39 13.38 -5.18
CA SER A 210 13.31 12.06 -5.79
C SER A 210 13.38 10.95 -4.75
N THR A 211 12.88 9.75 -5.08
CA THR A 211 12.91 8.58 -4.19
C THR A 211 14.32 8.22 -3.71
N LYS A 212 15.36 8.52 -4.51
CA LYS A 212 16.77 8.24 -4.15
C LYS A 212 17.31 9.17 -3.05
N GLN A 213 16.64 10.28 -2.80
CA GLN A 213 16.98 11.23 -1.74
C GLN A 213 16.23 10.92 -0.45
N LEU A 214 15.38 9.89 -0.42
CA LEU A 214 14.72 9.47 0.80
C LEU A 214 15.70 8.69 1.68
N GLU A 215 15.58 8.93 2.97
CA GLU A 215 16.45 8.40 4.02
C GLU A 215 15.62 7.62 5.04
N VAL A 216 16.28 7.00 6.01
CA VAL A 216 15.58 6.19 7.03
C VAL A 216 14.51 7.02 7.74
N PHE A 217 14.81 8.24 8.17
CA PHE A 217 13.86 9.07 8.92
C PHE A 217 12.62 9.44 8.09
N HIS A 218 12.76 9.56 6.77
CA HIS A 218 11.66 9.90 5.85
C HIS A 218 10.63 8.76 5.71
N LEU A 219 11.06 7.49 5.83
CA LEU A 219 10.25 6.32 5.49
C LEU A 219 9.95 5.41 6.68
N LEU A 220 10.78 5.40 7.73
CA LEU A 220 10.60 4.56 8.90
C LEU A 220 9.24 4.77 9.58
N PRO A 221 8.72 6.00 9.79
CA PRO A 221 7.39 6.18 10.36
C PRO A 221 6.28 5.50 9.53
N SER A 222 6.38 5.61 8.20
CA SER A 222 5.43 4.96 7.29
C SER A 222 5.53 3.44 7.38
N ALA A 223 6.74 2.87 7.38
CA ALA A 223 6.92 1.43 7.51
C ALA A 223 6.38 0.89 8.85
N VAL A 224 6.63 1.60 9.95
CA VAL A 224 6.17 1.20 11.29
C VAL A 224 4.64 1.24 11.38
N VAL A 225 3.94 2.21 10.77
CA VAL A 225 2.47 2.21 10.80
C VAL A 225 1.86 1.04 10.01
N TRP A 226 2.52 0.60 8.92
CA TRP A 226 2.15 -0.64 8.23
C TRP A 226 2.34 -1.87 9.13
N LEU A 227 3.45 -1.93 9.88
CA LEU A 227 3.70 -3.01 10.85
C LEU A 227 2.73 -2.98 12.04
N LYS A 228 2.30 -1.79 12.46
CA LYS A 228 1.30 -1.64 13.52
C LYS A 228 -0.08 -2.11 13.08
N THR A 229 -0.47 -1.77 11.84
CA THR A 229 -1.88 -1.83 11.42
C THR A 229 -2.21 -3.04 10.54
N ALA A 230 -1.32 -3.41 9.62
CA ALA A 230 -1.58 -4.40 8.58
C ALA A 230 -0.63 -5.60 8.63
N ASN A 231 0.20 -5.71 9.67
CA ASN A 231 1.23 -6.74 9.74
C ASN A 231 0.70 -8.17 9.77
N HIS A 232 -0.51 -8.37 10.30
CA HIS A 232 -1.17 -9.66 10.22
C HIS A 232 -1.38 -10.10 8.76
N ASN A 233 -1.82 -9.19 7.90
CA ASN A 233 -1.98 -9.48 6.48
C ASN A 233 -0.62 -9.64 5.79
N LEU A 234 0.37 -8.81 6.13
CA LEU A 234 1.74 -8.97 5.59
C LEU A 234 2.35 -10.33 5.95
N LEU A 235 2.25 -10.76 7.20
CA LEU A 235 2.72 -12.08 7.63
C LEU A 235 2.02 -13.18 6.82
N LEU A 236 0.69 -13.16 6.72
CA LEU A 236 -0.08 -14.13 5.95
C LEU A 236 0.32 -14.17 4.47
N LEU A 237 0.56 -13.02 3.86
CA LEU A 237 1.01 -12.94 2.46
C LEU A 237 2.41 -13.52 2.28
N SER A 238 3.29 -13.33 3.26
CA SER A 238 4.61 -13.94 3.25
C SER A 238 4.52 -15.48 3.31
N GLU A 239 3.59 -16.03 4.08
CA GLU A 239 3.39 -17.49 4.24
C GLU A 239 2.93 -18.17 2.95
N VAL A 240 2.19 -17.47 2.10
CA VAL A 240 1.68 -17.98 0.82
C VAL A 240 2.53 -17.59 -0.39
N TYR A 241 3.73 -17.05 -0.16
CA TYR A 241 4.66 -16.63 -1.22
C TYR A 241 3.99 -15.65 -2.21
N TRP A 242 3.29 -14.66 -1.67
CA TRP A 242 2.40 -13.81 -2.44
C TRP A 242 3.10 -13.11 -3.61
N ASN A 243 2.51 -13.23 -4.80
CA ASN A 243 3.04 -12.66 -6.04
C ASN A 243 1.93 -12.09 -6.96
N ASP A 244 0.73 -11.85 -6.43
CA ASP A 244 -0.39 -11.28 -7.18
C ASP A 244 -0.30 -9.75 -7.24
N CYS A 245 0.82 -9.26 -7.78
CA CYS A 245 1.04 -7.85 -8.08
C CYS A 245 2.01 -7.71 -9.27
N PRO A 246 2.02 -6.57 -9.97
CA PRO A 246 2.94 -6.33 -11.08
C PRO A 246 4.40 -6.65 -10.76
N SER A 247 5.13 -7.19 -11.73
CA SER A 247 6.51 -7.66 -11.57
C SER A 247 7.45 -6.58 -11.01
N TYR A 248 7.30 -5.33 -11.48
CA TYR A 248 8.09 -4.19 -11.01
C TYR A 248 7.78 -3.79 -9.55
N ILE A 249 6.63 -4.19 -9.00
CA ILE A 249 6.27 -4.00 -7.59
C ILE A 249 6.78 -5.17 -6.74
N SER A 250 6.52 -6.40 -7.18
CA SER A 250 6.94 -7.62 -6.44
C SER A 250 8.45 -7.79 -6.36
N LYS A 251 9.22 -7.21 -7.30
CA LYS A 251 10.68 -7.27 -7.35
C LYS A 251 11.30 -6.86 -6.01
N ALA A 252 12.23 -7.67 -5.51
CA ALA A 252 12.98 -7.37 -4.30
C ALA A 252 14.13 -6.37 -4.53
N GLY A 253 14.51 -5.66 -3.48
CA GLY A 253 15.64 -4.73 -3.48
C GLY A 253 16.99 -5.45 -3.46
N GLU A 254 18.02 -4.71 -3.84
CA GLU A 254 19.39 -5.18 -4.04
C GLU A 254 19.96 -5.87 -2.80
N MET A 255 19.83 -5.25 -1.61
CA MET A 255 20.41 -5.80 -0.39
C MET A 255 19.76 -7.13 0.01
N PHE A 256 18.46 -7.29 -0.25
CA PHE A 256 17.80 -8.57 0.00
C PHE A 256 18.32 -9.63 -0.96
N VAL A 257 18.35 -9.33 -2.26
CA VAL A 257 18.78 -10.27 -3.32
C VAL A 257 20.21 -10.77 -3.05
N GLU A 258 21.10 -9.90 -2.59
CA GLU A 258 22.49 -10.24 -2.29
C GLU A 258 22.67 -11.00 -0.96
N SER A 259 21.68 -10.96 -0.07
CA SER A 259 21.75 -11.62 1.24
C SER A 259 21.54 -13.14 1.16
N ASP A 260 22.05 -13.86 2.16
CA ASP A 260 21.79 -15.30 2.34
C ASP A 260 20.30 -15.64 2.39
N LEU A 261 19.46 -14.75 2.93
CA LEU A 261 18.01 -14.91 2.97
C LEU A 261 17.39 -14.78 1.58
N GLY A 262 17.89 -13.85 0.76
CA GLY A 262 17.47 -13.67 -0.63
C GLY A 262 17.83 -14.86 -1.51
N GLN A 263 19.04 -15.40 -1.35
CA GLN A 263 19.50 -16.59 -2.09
C GLN A 263 18.66 -17.84 -1.79
N ARG A 264 18.01 -17.91 -0.62
CA ARG A 264 17.10 -18.99 -0.22
C ARG A 264 15.65 -18.73 -0.61
N SER A 265 15.32 -17.49 -0.97
CA SER A 265 13.96 -17.08 -1.22
C SER A 265 13.52 -17.46 -2.63
N PRO A 266 12.36 -18.13 -2.79
CA PRO A 266 11.71 -18.15 -4.09
C PRO A 266 11.18 -16.74 -4.45
N MET A 267 10.68 -16.60 -5.68
CA MET A 267 10.07 -15.37 -6.17
C MET A 267 8.85 -14.94 -5.33
N GLY A 268 8.60 -13.63 -5.28
CA GLY A 268 7.46 -13.02 -4.58
C GLY A 268 7.79 -12.53 -3.17
N PHE A 269 6.75 -12.30 -2.37
CA PHE A 269 6.87 -11.95 -0.96
C PHE A 269 6.83 -13.22 -0.11
N SER A 270 8.00 -13.60 0.44
CA SER A 270 8.22 -14.88 1.11
C SER A 270 8.50 -14.72 2.61
N PRO A 271 8.50 -15.81 3.40
CA PRO A 271 8.88 -15.76 4.80
C PRO A 271 10.34 -15.31 4.99
N TRP A 272 11.22 -15.62 4.03
CA TRP A 272 12.62 -15.19 4.03
C TRP A 272 12.77 -13.68 3.90
N ARG A 273 11.95 -13.07 3.02
CA ARG A 273 11.89 -11.62 2.83
C ARG A 273 11.35 -10.91 4.08
N TYR A 274 10.34 -11.49 4.72
CA TYR A 274 9.82 -11.00 6.00
C TYR A 274 10.87 -11.07 7.13
N MET A 275 11.64 -12.16 7.23
CA MET A 275 12.75 -12.25 8.20
C MET A 275 13.86 -11.23 7.90
N PHE A 276 14.15 -10.99 6.62
CA PHE A 276 15.13 -9.98 6.24
C PHE A 276 14.69 -8.58 6.68
N TRP A 277 13.41 -8.25 6.57
CA TRP A 277 12.87 -6.98 7.10
C TRP A 277 13.06 -6.85 8.61
N LEU A 278 12.77 -7.92 9.36
CA LEU A 278 12.98 -7.95 10.81
C LEU A 278 14.45 -7.71 11.16
N ARG A 279 15.36 -8.39 10.46
CA ARG A 279 16.80 -8.20 10.63
C ARG A 279 17.20 -6.75 10.32
N ARG A 280 16.75 -6.17 9.20
CA ARG A 280 17.13 -4.81 8.84
C ARG A 280 16.59 -3.76 9.81
N LEU A 281 15.41 -3.96 10.41
CA LEU A 281 14.92 -3.09 11.48
C LEU A 281 15.82 -3.12 12.73
N HIS A 282 16.35 -4.29 13.09
CA HIS A 282 17.33 -4.37 14.16
C HIS A 282 18.62 -3.63 13.82
N GLU A 283 19.10 -3.74 12.58
CA GLU A 283 20.27 -3.00 12.10
C GLU A 283 20.00 -1.48 12.16
N ILE A 284 18.85 -1.00 11.67
CA ILE A 284 18.46 0.42 11.75
C ILE A 284 18.39 0.91 13.20
N ARG A 285 17.84 0.11 14.12
CA ARG A 285 17.77 0.46 15.54
C ARG A 285 19.17 0.61 16.14
N ASP A 286 20.07 -0.33 15.84
CA ASP A 286 21.44 -0.29 16.35
C ASP A 286 22.21 0.90 15.73
N GLU A 287 22.05 1.17 14.43
CA GLU A 287 22.60 2.34 13.73
C GLU A 287 22.08 3.66 14.34
N ALA A 288 20.76 3.76 14.61
CA ALA A 288 20.14 4.92 15.26
C ALA A 288 20.69 5.15 16.66
N LYS A 289 20.88 4.08 17.42
CA LYS A 289 21.47 4.15 18.76
C LYS A 289 22.92 4.64 18.73
N GLU A 290 23.72 4.17 17.78
CA GLU A 290 25.10 4.62 17.59
C GLU A 290 25.18 6.10 17.17
N ALA A 291 24.17 6.58 16.45
CA ALA A 291 24.04 7.98 16.02
C ALA A 291 23.36 8.91 17.05
N ASP A 292 22.93 8.41 18.23
CA ASP A 292 22.12 9.13 19.24
C ASP A 292 20.76 9.64 18.71
N GLU A 293 20.20 8.96 17.71
CA GLU A 293 18.89 9.25 17.10
C GLU A 293 17.76 8.52 17.83
N LYS A 294 17.46 8.97 19.05
CA LYS A 294 16.51 8.30 19.96
C LYS A 294 15.12 8.06 19.36
N ALA A 295 14.59 9.03 18.61
CA ALA A 295 13.27 8.88 17.98
C ALA A 295 13.25 7.75 16.95
N LEU A 296 14.33 7.58 16.16
CA LEU A 296 14.45 6.50 15.18
C LEU A 296 14.73 5.16 15.88
N GLU A 297 15.52 5.15 16.94
CA GLU A 297 15.74 3.96 17.78
C GLU A 297 14.42 3.42 18.33
N GLU A 298 13.59 4.29 18.92
CA GLU A 298 12.28 3.94 19.48
C GLU A 298 11.32 3.44 18.39
N LEU A 299 11.23 4.14 17.25
CA LEU A 299 10.38 3.72 16.14
C LEU A 299 10.79 2.36 15.56
N ALA A 300 12.08 2.11 15.40
CA ALA A 300 12.57 0.82 14.92
C ALA A 300 12.30 -0.30 15.95
N ALA A 301 12.45 -0.01 17.25
CA ALA A 301 12.09 -0.94 18.32
C ALA A 301 10.60 -1.30 18.32
N ASP A 302 9.71 -0.33 18.10
CA ASP A 302 8.28 -0.56 17.93
C ASP A 302 7.99 -1.46 16.73
N GLY A 303 8.60 -1.18 15.58
CA GLY A 303 8.49 -2.02 14.37
C GLY A 303 8.87 -3.48 14.62
N ILE A 304 10.00 -3.71 15.29
CA ILE A 304 10.47 -5.04 15.72
C ILE A 304 9.42 -5.70 16.62
N GLN A 305 8.92 -4.97 17.62
CA GLN A 305 7.95 -5.49 18.57
C GLN A 305 6.64 -5.92 17.89
N TYR A 306 6.13 -5.13 16.94
CA TYR A 306 4.94 -5.48 16.16
C TYR A 306 5.17 -6.77 15.36
N MET A 307 6.32 -6.90 14.68
CA MET A 307 6.67 -8.12 13.95
C MET A 307 6.77 -9.35 14.85
N VAL A 308 7.52 -9.25 15.94
CA VAL A 308 7.73 -10.36 16.88
C VAL A 308 6.43 -10.79 17.53
N ASN A 309 5.57 -9.85 17.94
CA ASN A 309 4.25 -10.17 18.51
C ASN A 309 3.37 -10.89 17.48
N THR A 310 3.32 -10.40 16.25
CA THR A 310 2.49 -10.99 15.19
C THR A 310 2.97 -12.40 14.83
N ILE A 311 4.29 -12.62 14.80
CA ILE A 311 4.89 -13.95 14.63
C ILE A 311 4.50 -14.87 15.80
N LYS A 312 4.60 -14.40 17.04
CA LYS A 312 4.34 -15.21 18.25
C LYS A 312 2.89 -15.68 18.34
N GLU A 313 1.93 -14.87 17.88
CA GLU A 313 0.51 -15.20 17.91
C GLU A 313 0.15 -16.36 16.96
N ARG A 314 1.00 -16.70 15.99
CA ARG A 314 0.72 -17.71 14.95
C ARG A 314 1.82 -18.77 14.89
N ASN A 315 1.45 -20.00 14.52
CA ASN A 315 2.44 -21.02 14.13
C ASN A 315 2.93 -20.75 12.70
N SER A 316 3.62 -19.63 12.50
CA SER A 316 3.88 -19.04 11.18
C SER A 316 4.89 -19.82 10.35
N GLU A 317 4.78 -19.73 9.01
CA GLU A 317 5.81 -20.28 8.11
C GLU A 317 7.16 -19.58 8.29
N VAL A 318 7.17 -18.35 8.81
CA VAL A 318 8.39 -17.64 9.21
C VAL A 318 9.16 -18.44 10.28
N LEU A 319 8.49 -18.93 11.32
CA LEU A 319 9.15 -19.75 12.35
C LEU A 319 9.64 -21.10 11.81
N ARG A 320 8.90 -21.71 10.87
CA ARG A 320 9.32 -22.95 10.23
C ARG A 320 10.53 -22.74 9.31
N ALA A 321 10.52 -21.67 8.51
CA ALA A 321 11.65 -21.27 7.68
C ALA A 321 12.89 -20.99 8.54
N TYR A 322 12.73 -20.27 9.65
CA TYR A 322 13.81 -20.03 10.61
C TYR A 322 14.35 -21.35 11.19
N LYS A 323 13.47 -22.23 11.69
CA LYS A 323 13.87 -23.53 12.26
C LYS A 323 14.66 -24.39 11.25
N ASN A 324 14.25 -24.38 9.99
CA ASN A 324 14.88 -25.15 8.93
C ASN A 324 16.07 -24.43 8.26
N GLY A 325 16.38 -23.20 8.67
CA GLY A 325 17.42 -22.36 8.07
C GLY A 325 18.86 -22.76 8.41
N GLY A 326 19.06 -23.67 9.36
CA GLY A 326 20.36 -24.18 9.79
C GLY A 326 21.17 -23.20 10.64
N ASP A 327 22.31 -23.68 11.15
CA ASP A 327 23.10 -23.03 12.21
C ASP A 327 23.53 -21.59 11.90
N GLY A 328 23.84 -21.28 10.64
CA GLY A 328 24.24 -19.92 10.25
C GLY A 328 23.14 -18.90 10.54
N LEU A 329 21.88 -19.26 10.28
CA LEU A 329 20.72 -18.42 10.58
C LEU A 329 20.44 -18.34 12.08
N HIS A 330 20.65 -19.45 12.80
CA HIS A 330 20.44 -19.51 14.26
C HIS A 330 21.48 -18.71 15.06
N LYS A 331 22.64 -18.44 14.46
CA LYS A 331 23.71 -17.60 15.02
C LYS A 331 23.56 -16.11 14.68
N ASP A 332 22.62 -15.74 13.79
CA ASP A 332 22.36 -14.34 13.46
C ASP A 332 21.80 -13.61 14.69
N LYS A 333 22.57 -12.65 15.22
CA LYS A 333 22.21 -11.90 16.43
C LYS A 333 20.88 -11.18 16.29
N PHE A 334 20.53 -10.74 15.08
CA PHE A 334 19.32 -9.96 14.81
C PHE A 334 18.07 -10.83 14.65
N LEU A 335 18.24 -12.13 14.44
CA LEU A 335 17.12 -13.09 14.38
C LEU A 335 17.02 -13.97 15.63
N SER A 336 17.85 -13.71 16.64
CA SER A 336 17.83 -14.42 17.92
C SER A 336 16.48 -14.33 18.64
N CYS A 337 15.71 -13.26 18.42
CA CYS A 337 14.35 -13.10 18.93
C CYS A 337 13.39 -14.21 18.45
N LEU A 338 13.68 -14.87 17.33
CA LEU A 338 12.91 -15.99 16.80
C LEU A 338 13.30 -17.34 17.42
N LYS A 339 14.49 -17.46 18.03
CA LYS A 339 15.00 -18.74 18.58
C LYS A 339 14.07 -19.32 19.66
N ALA A 340 13.68 -18.48 20.62
CA ALA A 340 12.75 -18.86 21.68
C ALA A 340 11.36 -19.22 21.13
N LEU A 341 10.88 -18.50 20.10
CA LEU A 341 9.59 -18.73 19.48
C LEU A 341 9.56 -20.04 18.67
N ALA A 342 10.65 -20.35 17.97
CA ALA A 342 10.78 -21.54 17.14
C ALA A 342 11.11 -22.82 17.93
N ARG A 343 11.37 -22.71 19.24
CA ARG A 343 11.80 -23.82 20.12
C ARG A 343 13.02 -24.57 19.55
N VAL A 344 14.01 -23.81 19.08
CA VAL A 344 15.30 -24.34 18.65
C VAL A 344 16.20 -24.37 19.90
N GLU A 345 16.62 -25.55 20.33
CA GLU A 345 17.47 -25.75 21.52
C GLU A 345 18.85 -25.07 21.34
N GLU A 346 19.56 -24.84 22.46
CA GLU A 346 20.87 -24.18 22.47
C GLU A 346 22.00 -24.99 21.84
#